data_AF-A0A2Z3JFJ6-F1
#
_entry.id   AF-A0A2Z3JFJ6-F1
#
_cell.length_a   1.000
_cell.length_b   1.000
_cell.length_c   1.000
_cell.angle_alpha   90.00
_cell.angle_beta   90.00
_cell.angle_gamma   90.00
#
_symmetry.space_group_name_H-M   'P 1'
#
loop_
_entity.id
_entity.type
_entity.pdbx_description
1 polymer ?
#
loop_
_entity_poly.entity_id
_entity_poly.type
_entity_poly.pdbx_seq_one_letter_code
_entity_poly.pdbx_strand_id
1 'polypeptide(L)'
;MTAPPSPDPHTVERARKLLGLWRGAVGGEKSKARGALMRVLEGAALTLRDLEAGLPPSRDPDDTLSLREAETLLAALDAGPEERDAALTRLADLEGLTVPEREQVLGFLDVGRLVASRAEGWVQAQPDSEISAEALAQAGRELTEAEVARAPGATLADAARDLSLLRAAQAVRPPRILRAAGEYEAAFLAYLCAALSGVPASSHGPDAQGHYQVEAHLSVNELSQVRARLAREEAGLRRELLRAARLYGREVGQQKL
;
A
#
# COMPACT_ATOMS: atom_id res chain seq x y z
N MET A 1 35.65 3.48 -36.58
CA MET A 1 34.68 2.54 -35.98
C MET A 1 33.33 3.22 -36.02
N THR A 2 32.51 2.86 -37.00
CA THR A 2 31.17 3.41 -37.21
C THR A 2 30.22 2.78 -36.21
N ALA A 3 29.47 3.60 -35.47
CA ALA A 3 28.41 3.12 -34.59
C ALA A 3 27.43 2.26 -35.42
N PRO A 4 26.93 1.13 -34.88
CA PRO A 4 25.91 0.36 -35.57
C PRO A 4 24.69 1.25 -35.84
N PRO A 5 24.00 1.07 -36.98
CA PRO A 5 22.83 1.86 -37.31
C PRO A 5 21.78 1.70 -36.21
N SER A 6 21.32 2.82 -35.65
CA SER A 6 20.17 2.81 -34.73
C SER A 6 18.99 2.13 -35.42
N PRO A 7 18.31 1.19 -34.75
CA PRO A 7 17.22 0.45 -35.37
C PRO A 7 16.08 1.38 -35.79
N ASP A 8 15.43 1.04 -36.90
CA ASP A 8 14.28 1.77 -37.42
C ASP A 8 13.14 1.83 -36.39
N PRO A 9 12.69 3.04 -35.97
CA PRO A 9 11.66 3.19 -34.94
C PRO A 9 10.35 2.45 -35.24
N HIS A 10 9.95 2.39 -36.52
CA HIS A 10 8.75 1.66 -36.93
C HIS A 10 8.87 0.15 -36.73
N THR A 11 10.08 -0.38 -36.92
CA THR A 11 10.38 -1.80 -36.70
C THR A 11 10.36 -2.14 -35.22
N VAL A 12 10.89 -1.27 -34.35
CA VAL A 12 10.84 -1.43 -32.88
C VAL A 12 9.40 -1.37 -32.37
N GLU A 13 8.59 -0.40 -32.83
CA GLU A 13 7.18 -0.27 -32.42
C GLU A 13 6.35 -1.50 -32.85
N ARG A 14 6.57 -1.99 -34.08
CA ARG A 14 5.95 -3.22 -34.57
C ARG A 14 6.32 -4.43 -33.71
N ALA A 15 7.59 -4.56 -33.35
CA ALA A 15 8.07 -5.64 -32.50
C ALA A 15 7.48 -5.55 -31.08
N ARG A 16 7.39 -4.36 -30.48
CA ARG A 16 6.69 -4.12 -29.19
C ARG A 16 5.23 -4.56 -29.25
N LYS A 17 4.50 -4.23 -30.32
CA LYS A 17 3.10 -4.67 -30.52
C LYS A 17 2.99 -6.20 -30.62
N LEU A 18 3.89 -6.86 -31.33
CA LEU A 18 3.92 -8.32 -31.45
C LEU A 18 4.26 -9.02 -30.13
N LEU A 19 5.13 -8.42 -29.31
CA LEU A 19 5.42 -8.88 -27.96
C LEU A 19 4.20 -8.79 -27.05
N GLY A 20 3.48 -7.67 -27.07
CA GLY A 20 2.21 -7.51 -26.35
C GLY A 20 1.16 -8.55 -26.79
N LEU A 21 1.04 -8.77 -28.10
CA LEU A 21 0.14 -9.80 -28.66
C LEU A 21 0.54 -11.20 -28.21
N TRP A 22 1.83 -11.55 -28.20
CA TRP A 22 2.28 -12.86 -27.76
C TRP A 22 2.01 -13.09 -26.26
N ARG A 23 2.17 -12.07 -25.42
CA ARG A 23 1.86 -12.16 -23.97
C ARG A 23 0.37 -12.36 -23.70
N GLY A 24 -0.50 -11.71 -24.48
CA GLY A 24 -1.96 -11.79 -24.33
C GLY A 24 -2.62 -12.96 -25.07
N ALA A 25 -1.93 -13.61 -26.00
CA ALA A 25 -2.52 -14.67 -26.84
C ALA A 25 -2.58 -16.04 -26.17
N VAL A 26 -3.55 -16.85 -26.57
CA VAL A 26 -3.76 -18.23 -26.10
C VAL A 26 -3.76 -19.21 -27.29
N GLY A 27 -3.22 -20.42 -27.09
CA GLY A 27 -3.28 -21.50 -28.09
C GLY A 27 -2.57 -21.18 -29.41
N GLY A 28 -3.21 -21.45 -30.55
CA GLY A 28 -2.62 -21.31 -31.88
C GLY A 28 -2.23 -19.88 -32.27
N GLU A 29 -2.87 -18.88 -31.68
CA GLU A 29 -2.53 -17.46 -31.88
C GLU A 29 -1.20 -17.10 -31.23
N LYS A 30 -0.90 -17.70 -30.07
CA LYS A 30 0.37 -17.49 -29.38
C LYS A 30 1.56 -17.97 -30.21
N SER A 31 1.44 -19.14 -30.86
CA SER A 31 2.48 -19.67 -31.76
C SER A 31 2.68 -18.78 -33.00
N LYS A 32 1.60 -18.26 -33.58
CA LYS A 32 1.68 -17.33 -34.72
C LYS A 32 2.33 -16.00 -34.33
N ALA A 33 1.95 -15.43 -33.18
CA ALA A 33 2.54 -14.21 -32.64
C ALA A 33 4.03 -14.39 -32.34
N ARG A 34 4.41 -15.53 -31.72
CA ARG A 34 5.82 -15.91 -31.49
C ARG A 34 6.61 -15.94 -32.79
N GLY A 35 6.12 -16.66 -33.79
CA GLY A 35 6.79 -16.79 -35.08
C GLY A 35 6.88 -15.48 -35.87
N ALA A 36 5.90 -14.57 -35.71
CA ALA A 36 5.95 -13.24 -36.30
C ALA A 36 6.96 -12.34 -35.58
N LEU A 37 6.98 -12.36 -34.24
CA LEU A 37 7.91 -11.60 -33.41
C LEU A 37 9.36 -12.03 -33.66
N MET A 38 9.64 -13.33 -33.62
CA MET A 38 10.97 -13.89 -33.90
C MET A 38 11.51 -13.43 -35.24
N ARG A 39 10.68 -13.48 -36.31
CA ARG A 39 11.08 -13.03 -37.65
C ARG A 39 11.44 -11.54 -37.70
N VAL A 40 10.69 -10.70 -36.97
CA VAL A 40 11.00 -9.26 -36.91
C VAL A 40 12.27 -9.00 -36.12
N LEU A 41 12.46 -9.68 -34.98
CA LEU A 41 13.67 -9.57 -34.16
C LEU A 41 14.93 -10.04 -34.91
N GLU A 42 14.85 -11.19 -35.58
CA GLU A 42 15.94 -11.71 -36.41
C GLU A 42 16.26 -10.79 -37.58
N GLY A 43 15.24 -10.37 -38.33
CA GLY A 43 15.40 -9.54 -39.52
C GLY A 43 15.97 -8.15 -39.23
N ALA A 44 15.71 -7.61 -38.03
CA ALA A 44 16.20 -6.31 -37.58
C ALA A 44 17.42 -6.41 -36.65
N ALA A 45 17.95 -7.62 -36.42
CA ALA A 45 19.01 -7.91 -35.45
C ALA A 45 18.71 -7.44 -34.00
N LEU A 46 17.44 -7.24 -33.66
CA LEU A 46 16.97 -6.81 -32.35
C LEU A 46 16.92 -7.98 -31.36
N THR A 47 16.94 -7.64 -30.08
CA THR A 47 16.67 -8.52 -28.93
C THR A 47 15.44 -8.03 -28.18
N LEU A 48 14.89 -8.85 -27.28
CA LEU A 48 13.78 -8.46 -26.41
C LEU A 48 14.15 -7.26 -25.52
N ARG A 49 15.42 -7.18 -25.07
CA ARG A 49 15.94 -6.03 -24.32
C ARG A 49 15.85 -4.71 -25.11
N ASP A 50 16.02 -4.76 -26.43
CA ASP A 50 15.89 -3.58 -27.28
C ASP A 50 14.42 -3.13 -27.41
N LEU A 51 13.47 -4.01 -27.08
CA LEU A 51 12.05 -3.69 -27.08
C LEU A 51 11.59 -3.12 -25.73
N GLU A 52 12.00 -3.76 -24.62
CA GLU A 52 11.64 -3.36 -23.26
C GLU A 52 12.87 -3.49 -22.34
N ALA A 53 13.25 -2.38 -21.71
CA ALA A 53 14.33 -2.33 -20.72
C ALA A 53 13.92 -3.18 -19.50
N GLY A 54 14.46 -4.39 -19.40
CA GLY A 54 14.09 -5.38 -18.37
C GLY A 54 14.01 -6.80 -18.91
N LEU A 55 13.87 -6.95 -20.22
CA LEU A 55 13.88 -8.26 -20.84
C LEU A 55 15.30 -8.81 -21.06
N PRO A 56 15.44 -10.14 -21.14
CA PRO A 56 16.71 -10.78 -21.45
C PRO A 56 17.21 -10.31 -22.83
N PRO A 57 18.53 -10.30 -23.05
CA PRO A 57 19.13 -10.08 -24.37
C PRO A 57 18.97 -11.33 -25.27
N SER A 58 17.79 -11.94 -25.24
CA SER A 58 17.37 -13.07 -26.06
C SER A 58 16.41 -12.59 -27.14
N ARG A 59 16.16 -13.43 -28.14
CA ARG A 59 15.08 -13.21 -29.11
C ARG A 59 13.84 -14.05 -28.79
N ASP A 60 13.99 -15.10 -27.99
CA ASP A 60 12.91 -16.05 -27.73
C ASP A 60 11.89 -15.46 -26.73
N PRO A 61 10.64 -15.23 -27.16
CA PRO A 61 9.61 -14.68 -26.28
C PRO A 61 9.33 -15.57 -25.06
N ASP A 62 9.54 -16.89 -25.17
CA ASP A 62 9.32 -17.83 -24.07
C ASP A 62 10.21 -17.52 -22.85
N ASP A 63 11.37 -16.88 -23.04
CA ASP A 63 12.27 -16.43 -21.97
C ASP A 63 11.64 -15.33 -21.10
N THR A 64 10.50 -14.76 -21.50
CA THR A 64 9.76 -13.78 -20.70
C THR A 64 8.70 -14.40 -19.79
N LEU A 65 8.42 -15.70 -19.91
CA LEU A 65 7.37 -16.37 -19.12
C LEU A 65 7.72 -16.49 -17.62
N SER A 66 9.00 -16.54 -17.28
CA SER A 66 9.48 -16.62 -15.90
C SER A 66 9.71 -15.26 -15.25
N LEU A 67 9.64 -14.17 -16.02
CA LEU A 67 9.90 -12.84 -15.51
C LEU A 67 8.68 -12.32 -14.76
N ARG A 68 8.88 -11.89 -13.51
CA ARG A 68 7.83 -11.19 -12.79
C ARG A 68 7.67 -9.81 -13.41
N GLU A 69 6.43 -9.36 -13.56
CA GLU A 69 6.11 -8.02 -14.11
C GLU A 69 6.90 -6.91 -13.40
N ALA A 70 7.06 -7.01 -12.08
CA ALA A 70 7.87 -6.11 -11.27
C ALA A 70 9.29 -5.93 -11.81
N GLU A 71 9.96 -7.00 -12.25
CA GLU A 71 11.35 -6.94 -12.73
C GLU A 71 11.47 -6.12 -14.02
N THR A 72 10.49 -6.28 -14.92
CA THR A 72 10.46 -5.52 -16.18
C THR A 72 10.18 -4.04 -15.91
N LEU A 73 9.24 -3.74 -15.02
CA LEU A 73 8.89 -2.36 -14.69
C LEU A 73 10.01 -1.66 -13.90
N LEU A 74 10.68 -2.37 -12.98
CA LEU A 74 11.81 -1.83 -12.21
C LEU A 74 12.99 -1.49 -13.12
N ALA A 75 13.29 -2.32 -14.11
CA ALA A 75 14.33 -2.03 -15.09
C ALA A 75 13.98 -0.84 -16.00
N ALA A 76 12.69 -0.61 -16.28
CA ALA A 76 12.23 0.57 -17.01
C ALA A 76 12.40 1.88 -16.23
N LEU A 77 12.68 1.85 -14.92
CA LEU A 77 13.00 3.06 -14.16
C LEU A 77 14.31 3.71 -14.60
N ASP A 78 15.27 2.91 -15.09
CA ASP A 78 16.56 3.41 -15.61
C ASP A 78 16.48 3.87 -17.06
N ALA A 79 15.32 3.73 -17.71
CA ALA A 79 15.09 4.13 -19.10
C ALA A 79 14.81 5.65 -19.22
N GLY A 80 14.35 6.05 -20.41
CA GLY A 80 14.00 7.45 -20.70
C GLY A 80 12.80 7.95 -19.85
N PRO A 81 12.62 9.29 -19.72
CA PRO A 81 11.60 9.87 -18.85
C PRO A 81 10.17 9.34 -19.08
N GLU A 82 9.75 9.17 -20.34
CA GLU A 82 8.40 8.68 -20.68
C GLU A 82 8.18 7.21 -20.26
N GLU A 83 9.19 6.36 -20.45
CA GLU A 83 9.13 4.94 -20.08
C GLU A 83 9.15 4.80 -18.56
N ARG A 84 9.95 5.63 -17.87
CA ARG A 84 9.98 5.71 -16.41
C ARG A 84 8.63 6.12 -15.84
N ASP A 85 8.01 7.19 -16.33
CA ASP A 85 6.73 7.69 -15.79
C ASP A 85 5.60 6.67 -15.96
N ALA A 86 5.57 5.97 -17.10
CA ALA A 86 4.64 4.87 -17.34
C ALA A 86 4.89 3.69 -16.37
N ALA A 87 6.16 3.34 -16.13
CA ALA A 87 6.54 2.29 -15.19
C ALA A 87 6.17 2.66 -13.74
N LEU A 88 6.44 3.89 -13.31
CA LEU A 88 6.11 4.39 -11.98
C LEU A 88 4.62 4.34 -11.69
N THR A 89 3.80 4.74 -12.66
CA THR A 89 2.33 4.68 -12.52
C THR A 89 1.86 3.25 -12.28
N ARG A 90 2.42 2.26 -12.99
CA ARG A 90 2.06 0.85 -12.82
C ARG A 90 2.63 0.26 -11.53
N LEU A 91 3.87 0.60 -11.18
CA LEU A 91 4.54 0.12 -9.97
C LEU A 91 3.88 0.62 -8.69
N ALA A 92 3.29 1.82 -8.70
CA ALA A 92 2.54 2.35 -7.56
C ALA A 92 1.35 1.46 -7.17
N ASP A 93 0.71 0.83 -8.16
CA ASP A 93 -0.47 -0.03 -8.02
C ASP A 93 -0.15 -1.53 -8.10
N LEU A 94 1.13 -1.90 -8.24
CA LEU A 94 1.54 -3.28 -8.37
C LEU A 94 1.59 -3.97 -7.01
N GLU A 95 0.88 -5.09 -6.89
CA GLU A 95 0.91 -5.93 -5.70
C GLU A 95 2.19 -6.78 -5.63
N GLY A 96 2.55 -7.22 -4.42
CA GLY A 96 3.63 -8.20 -4.23
C GLY A 96 5.04 -7.67 -4.44
N LEU A 97 5.23 -6.34 -4.46
CA LEU A 97 6.54 -5.71 -4.36
C LEU A 97 7.14 -5.96 -2.97
N THR A 98 8.38 -6.44 -2.94
CA THR A 98 9.16 -6.59 -1.71
C THR A 98 9.59 -5.22 -1.16
N VAL A 99 9.99 -5.16 0.11
CA VAL A 99 10.46 -3.89 0.72
C VAL A 99 11.63 -3.26 -0.06
N PRO A 100 12.68 -3.99 -0.48
CA PRO A 100 13.76 -3.40 -1.29
C PRO A 100 13.27 -2.85 -2.64
N GLU A 101 12.30 -3.49 -3.27
CA GLU A 101 11.72 -3.03 -4.54
C GLU A 101 10.90 -1.76 -4.34
N ARG A 102 10.12 -1.71 -3.24
CA ARG A 102 9.41 -0.50 -2.84
C ARG A 102 10.37 0.67 -2.61
N GLU A 103 11.46 0.44 -1.89
CA GLU A 103 12.52 1.45 -1.67
C GLU A 103 13.12 1.92 -3.01
N GLN A 104 13.37 1.01 -3.96
CA GLN A 104 13.86 1.36 -5.30
C GLN A 104 12.86 2.24 -6.07
N VAL A 105 11.57 1.89 -6.07
CA VAL A 105 10.51 2.69 -6.73
C VAL A 105 10.43 4.08 -6.12
N LEU A 106 10.46 4.16 -4.79
CA LEU A 106 10.32 5.41 -4.04
C LEU A 106 11.51 6.37 -4.25
N GLY A 107 12.69 5.88 -4.65
CA GLY A 107 13.79 6.73 -5.07
C GLY A 107 13.51 7.55 -6.35
N PHE A 108 12.46 7.19 -7.10
CA PHE A 108 12.01 7.91 -8.30
C PHE A 108 10.59 8.50 -8.14
N LEU A 109 9.76 7.93 -7.27
CA LEU A 109 8.36 8.31 -7.07
C LEU A 109 8.22 9.35 -5.94
N ASP A 110 7.69 10.53 -6.28
CA ASP A 110 7.29 11.52 -5.27
C ASP A 110 5.97 11.09 -4.60
N VAL A 111 6.07 10.64 -3.34
CA VAL A 111 4.92 10.23 -2.51
C VAL A 111 3.93 11.38 -2.32
N GLY A 112 4.42 12.59 -2.07
CA GLY A 112 3.55 13.76 -1.87
C GLY A 112 2.72 14.05 -3.12
N ARG A 113 3.34 13.94 -4.30
CA ARG A 113 2.65 14.10 -5.59
C ARG A 113 1.66 12.97 -5.86
N LEU A 114 2.02 11.72 -5.56
CA LEU A 114 1.12 10.57 -5.66
C LEU A 114 -0.15 10.80 -4.83
N VAL A 115 0.02 11.13 -3.55
CA VAL A 115 -1.10 11.38 -2.62
C VAL A 115 -1.94 12.55 -3.11
N ALA A 116 -1.32 13.70 -3.44
CA ALA A 116 -2.05 14.88 -3.91
C ALA A 116 -2.89 14.60 -5.16
N SER A 117 -2.39 13.78 -6.10
CA SER A 117 -3.11 13.43 -7.32
C SER A 117 -4.32 12.50 -7.09
N ARG A 118 -4.35 11.76 -5.97
CA ARG A 118 -5.38 10.76 -5.66
C ARG A 118 -6.25 11.12 -4.45
N ALA A 119 -5.92 12.20 -3.75
CA ALA A 119 -6.53 12.57 -2.48
C ALA A 119 -8.06 12.70 -2.57
N GLU A 120 -8.56 13.36 -3.61
CA GLU A 120 -10.00 13.53 -3.80
C GLU A 120 -10.73 12.19 -3.95
N GLY A 121 -10.19 11.27 -4.77
CA GLY A 121 -10.78 9.94 -4.95
C GLY A 121 -10.75 9.10 -3.68
N TRP A 122 -9.69 9.22 -2.86
CA TRP A 122 -9.58 8.50 -1.59
C TRP A 122 -10.56 9.01 -0.53
N VAL A 123 -10.70 10.34 -0.40
CA VAL A 123 -11.68 10.94 0.52
C VAL A 123 -13.11 10.58 0.11
N GLN A 124 -13.41 10.53 -1.19
CA GLN A 124 -14.73 10.11 -1.66
C GLN A 124 -15.01 8.62 -1.40
N ALA A 125 -14.00 7.75 -1.51
CA ALA A 125 -14.14 6.31 -1.27
C ALA A 125 -14.31 5.96 0.21
N GLN A 126 -13.68 6.72 1.11
CA GLN A 126 -13.80 6.58 2.55
C GLN A 126 -14.20 7.92 3.16
N PRO A 127 -15.49 8.30 3.08
CA PRO A 127 -15.93 9.62 3.49
C PRO A 127 -15.78 9.79 5.00
N ASP A 128 -14.93 10.74 5.35
CA ASP A 128 -14.75 11.28 6.69
C ASP A 128 -15.11 12.76 6.66
N SER A 129 -16.00 13.21 7.54
CA SER A 129 -16.50 14.59 7.55
C SER A 129 -15.43 15.63 7.92
N GLU A 130 -14.30 15.20 8.48
CA GLU A 130 -13.25 16.08 9.00
C GLU A 130 -11.98 16.03 8.16
N ILE A 131 -11.75 14.96 7.39
CA ILE A 131 -10.57 14.82 6.53
C ILE A 131 -10.88 15.33 5.12
N SER A 132 -10.32 16.47 4.76
CA SER A 132 -10.41 17.01 3.39
C SER A 132 -9.30 16.46 2.48
N ALA A 133 -9.49 16.61 1.16
CA ALA A 133 -8.46 16.24 0.19
C ALA A 133 -7.17 17.06 0.37
N GLU A 134 -7.27 18.34 0.76
CA GLU A 134 -6.12 19.18 1.07
C GLU A 134 -5.38 18.71 2.33
N ALA A 135 -6.11 18.33 3.39
CA ALA A 135 -5.51 17.77 4.60
C ALA A 135 -4.76 16.47 4.29
N LEU A 136 -5.35 15.61 3.44
CA LEU A 136 -4.73 14.38 3.00
C LEU A 136 -3.47 14.62 2.15
N ALA A 137 -3.53 15.57 1.21
CA ALA A 137 -2.37 15.98 0.40
C ALA A 137 -1.25 16.61 1.24
N GLN A 138 -1.59 17.36 2.29
CA GLN A 138 -0.63 17.89 3.24
C GLN A 138 0.05 16.77 4.03
N ALA A 139 -0.72 15.83 4.58
CA ALA A 139 -0.20 14.68 5.30
C ALA A 139 0.72 13.80 4.43
N GLY A 140 0.36 13.61 3.15
CA GLY A 140 1.17 12.87 2.18
C GLY A 140 2.55 13.48 1.93
N ARG A 141 2.67 14.82 1.97
CA ARG A 141 3.95 15.54 1.81
C ARG A 141 4.90 15.36 2.99
N GLU A 142 4.37 14.97 4.14
CA GLU A 142 5.17 14.73 5.34
C GLU A 142 5.69 13.29 5.39
N LEU A 143 5.14 12.38 4.57
CA LEU A 143 5.53 10.97 4.56
C LEU A 143 6.97 10.81 4.03
N THR A 144 7.73 9.96 4.70
CA THR A 144 9.05 9.56 4.22
C THR A 144 8.95 8.29 3.37
N GLU A 145 9.86 8.16 2.41
CA GLU A 145 9.97 6.96 1.56
C GLU A 145 10.13 5.68 2.41
N ALA A 146 10.97 5.73 3.45
CA ALA A 146 11.22 4.59 4.32
C ALA A 146 9.97 4.13 5.09
N GLU A 147 9.10 5.06 5.48
CA GLU A 147 7.83 4.72 6.14
C GLU A 147 6.87 4.05 5.15
N VAL A 148 6.73 4.59 3.94
CA VAL A 148 5.84 4.03 2.91
C VAL A 148 6.33 2.66 2.46
N ALA A 149 7.64 2.46 2.29
CA ALA A 149 8.21 1.19 1.85
C ALA A 149 7.90 0.04 2.82
N ARG A 150 7.93 0.32 4.12
CA ARG A 150 7.77 -0.68 5.20
C ARG A 150 6.34 -0.79 5.71
N ALA A 151 5.48 0.16 5.35
CA ALA A 151 4.10 0.13 5.77
C ALA A 151 3.37 -1.09 5.19
N PRO A 152 2.46 -1.68 5.97
CA PRO A 152 1.58 -2.72 5.48
C PRO A 152 0.67 -2.14 4.39
N GLY A 153 0.50 -2.88 3.31
CA GLY A 153 -0.33 -2.49 2.17
C GLY A 153 -0.08 -3.46 1.02
N ALA A 154 -1.12 -3.77 0.24
CA ALA A 154 -0.98 -4.63 -0.93
C ALA A 154 -0.09 -3.94 -1.99
N THR A 155 -0.32 -2.63 -2.16
CA THR A 155 0.39 -1.76 -3.12
C THR A 155 1.10 -0.60 -2.41
N LEU A 156 1.98 0.11 -3.12
CA LEU A 156 2.56 1.37 -2.63
C LEU A 156 1.50 2.47 -2.46
N ALA A 157 0.52 2.52 -3.36
CA ALA A 157 -0.58 3.45 -3.28
C ALA A 157 -1.45 3.21 -2.03
N ASP A 158 -1.73 1.96 -1.66
CA ASP A 158 -2.46 1.62 -0.43
C ASP A 158 -1.67 2.05 0.81
N ALA A 159 -0.37 1.73 0.85
CA ALA A 159 0.50 2.13 1.96
C ALA A 159 0.54 3.65 2.13
N ALA A 160 0.70 4.40 1.03
CA ALA A 160 0.69 5.86 1.05
C ALA A 160 -0.67 6.43 1.46
N ARG A 161 -1.78 5.85 0.96
CA ARG A 161 -3.14 6.23 1.35
C ARG A 161 -3.36 6.06 2.85
N ASP A 162 -3.09 4.88 3.37
CA ASP A 162 -3.42 4.52 4.75
C ASP A 162 -2.58 5.33 5.75
N LEU A 163 -1.29 5.54 5.45
CA LEU A 163 -0.43 6.42 6.24
C LEU A 163 -0.87 7.89 6.17
N SER A 164 -1.26 8.37 4.98
CA SER A 164 -1.72 9.76 4.82
C SER A 164 -3.03 9.99 5.57
N LEU A 165 -3.97 9.04 5.51
CA LEU A 165 -5.24 9.10 6.26
C LEU A 165 -4.98 9.14 7.76
N LEU A 166 -4.08 8.28 8.25
CA LEU A 166 -3.70 8.25 9.66
C LEU A 166 -3.14 9.60 10.12
N ARG A 167 -2.19 10.18 9.37
CA ARG A 167 -1.58 11.47 9.72
C ARG A 167 -2.55 12.64 9.59
N ALA A 168 -3.39 12.65 8.56
CA ALA A 168 -4.42 13.66 8.39
C ALA A 168 -5.43 13.60 9.56
N ALA A 169 -5.84 12.41 9.99
CA ALA A 169 -6.70 12.24 11.15
C ALA A 169 -6.05 12.75 12.44
N GLN A 170 -4.77 12.43 12.67
CA GLN A 170 -4.00 12.93 13.82
C GLN A 170 -3.87 14.47 13.83
N ALA A 171 -3.73 15.08 12.66
CA ALA A 171 -3.58 16.53 12.52
C ALA A 171 -4.92 17.27 12.74
N VAL A 172 -6.02 16.74 12.21
CA VAL A 172 -7.34 17.39 12.29
C VAL A 172 -8.00 17.15 13.64
N ARG A 173 -7.80 15.98 14.26
CA ARG A 173 -8.48 15.59 15.49
C ARG A 173 -7.61 15.85 16.72
N PRO A 174 -8.08 16.63 17.71
CA PRO A 174 -7.28 16.95 18.87
C PRO A 174 -7.03 15.71 19.75
N PRO A 175 -5.86 15.61 20.41
CA PRO A 175 -5.63 14.59 21.42
C PRO A 175 -6.57 14.80 22.61
N ARG A 176 -7.16 13.71 23.08
CA ARG A 176 -8.08 13.67 24.22
C ARG A 176 -7.59 12.62 25.21
N ILE A 177 -7.62 13.00 26.49
CA ILE A 177 -7.30 12.11 27.60
C ILE A 177 -8.61 11.66 28.24
N LEU A 178 -8.83 10.35 28.28
CA LEU A 178 -9.97 9.71 28.93
C LEU A 178 -9.48 8.95 30.16
N ARG A 179 -10.25 8.99 31.25
CA ARG A 179 -9.93 8.26 32.47
C ARG A 179 -10.57 6.87 32.44
N ALA A 180 -9.86 5.89 32.96
CA ALA A 180 -10.33 4.53 33.16
C ALA A 180 -10.04 4.08 34.61
N ALA A 181 -10.93 3.26 35.18
CA ALA A 181 -10.84 2.83 36.57
C ALA A 181 -9.81 1.70 36.77
N GLY A 182 -9.39 1.01 35.69
CA GLY A 182 -8.40 -0.05 35.76
C GLY A 182 -7.78 -0.37 34.40
N GLU A 183 -6.74 -1.20 34.42
CA GLU A 183 -5.95 -1.57 33.23
C GLU A 183 -6.79 -2.18 32.10
N TYR A 184 -7.68 -3.12 32.41
CA TYR A 184 -8.54 -3.77 31.41
C TYR A 184 -9.53 -2.80 30.76
N GLU A 185 -10.07 -1.87 31.55
CA GLU A 185 -10.96 -0.84 31.03
C GLU A 185 -10.18 0.14 30.13
N ALA A 186 -8.96 0.52 30.53
CA ALA A 186 -8.10 1.37 29.73
C ALA A 186 -7.73 0.72 28.39
N ALA A 187 -7.41 -0.57 28.39
CA ALA A 187 -7.14 -1.33 27.17
C ALA A 187 -8.38 -1.38 26.26
N PHE A 188 -9.55 -1.74 26.81
CA PHE A 188 -10.80 -1.75 26.04
C PHE A 188 -11.12 -0.37 25.45
N LEU A 189 -11.00 0.68 26.25
CA LEU A 189 -11.27 2.05 25.84
C LEU A 189 -10.30 2.50 24.74
N ALA A 190 -9.01 2.16 24.83
CA ALA A 190 -8.04 2.44 23.78
C ALA A 190 -8.43 1.77 22.45
N TYR A 191 -8.81 0.48 22.47
CA TYR A 191 -9.27 -0.21 21.26
C TYR A 191 -10.58 0.36 20.71
N LEU A 192 -11.52 0.74 21.58
CA LEU A 192 -12.76 1.37 21.16
C LEU A 192 -12.50 2.73 20.49
N CYS A 193 -11.64 3.55 21.08
CA CYS A 193 -11.21 4.82 20.51
C CYS A 193 -10.56 4.61 19.15
N ALA A 194 -9.59 3.69 19.05
CA ALA A 194 -8.91 3.41 17.80
C ALA A 194 -9.82 2.85 16.70
N ALA A 195 -10.82 2.04 17.07
CA ALA A 195 -11.79 1.51 16.11
C ALA A 195 -12.75 2.58 15.57
N LEU A 196 -13.07 3.59 16.38
CA LEU A 196 -13.95 4.69 15.97
C LEU A 196 -13.19 5.74 15.16
N SER A 197 -11.96 6.06 15.57
CA SER A 197 -11.16 7.09 14.91
C SER A 197 -10.30 6.56 13.76
N GLY A 198 -9.99 5.27 13.72
CA GLY A 198 -8.96 4.74 12.84
C GLY A 198 -7.54 5.18 13.22
N VAL A 199 -7.36 5.89 14.35
CA VAL A 199 -6.07 6.33 14.87
C VAL A 199 -5.73 5.51 16.11
N PRO A 200 -4.56 4.86 16.18
CA PRO A 200 -4.14 4.14 17.38
C PRO A 200 -4.22 5.01 18.63
N ALA A 201 -4.78 4.44 19.70
CA ALA A 201 -4.84 5.07 21.01
C ALA A 201 -3.89 4.34 21.97
N SER A 202 -3.30 5.09 22.90
CA SER A 202 -2.41 4.56 23.93
C SER A 202 -3.11 4.53 25.27
N SER A 203 -2.81 3.51 26.07
CA SER A 203 -3.20 3.46 27.48
C SER A 203 -1.97 3.62 28.36
N HIS A 204 -2.13 4.32 29.47
CA HIS A 204 -1.08 4.68 30.41
C HIS A 204 -1.59 4.43 31.84
N GLY A 205 -0.73 3.93 32.72
CA GLY A 205 -1.04 3.90 34.15
C GLY A 205 -0.19 2.93 34.97
N PRO A 206 -0.51 2.82 36.27
CA PRO A 206 -1.34 3.77 37.02
C PRO A 206 -0.57 5.07 37.35
N ASP A 207 -1.28 6.20 37.38
CA ASP A 207 -0.76 7.46 37.92
C ASP A 207 -0.63 7.42 39.46
N ALA A 208 -0.15 8.51 40.07
CA ALA A 208 0.05 8.60 41.52
C ALA A 208 -1.23 8.41 42.35
N GLN A 209 -2.41 8.50 41.72
CA GLN A 209 -3.72 8.32 42.33
C GLN A 209 -4.33 6.93 42.02
N GLY A 210 -3.61 6.07 41.30
CA GLY A 210 -4.07 4.73 40.93
C GLY A 210 -5.00 4.71 39.71
N HIS A 211 -5.08 5.80 38.96
CA HIS A 211 -5.94 5.89 37.78
C HIS A 211 -5.19 5.54 36.49
N TYR A 212 -5.91 4.95 35.55
CA TYR A 212 -5.42 4.71 34.19
C TYR A 212 -5.97 5.78 33.25
N GLN A 213 -5.20 6.11 32.24
CA GLN A 213 -5.51 7.14 31.27
C GLN A 213 -5.37 6.57 29.86
N VAL A 214 -6.27 6.98 28.97
CA VAL A 214 -6.22 6.65 27.54
C VAL A 214 -6.06 7.93 26.76
N GLU A 215 -5.01 8.02 25.97
CA GLU A 215 -4.78 9.12 25.04
C GLU A 215 -5.20 8.69 23.63
N ALA A 216 -6.12 9.46 23.03
CA ALA A 216 -6.66 9.17 21.71
C ALA A 216 -6.94 10.46 20.93
N HIS A 217 -6.72 10.43 19.61
CA HIS A 217 -7.18 11.49 18.71
C HIS A 217 -8.64 11.26 18.38
N LEU A 218 -9.51 12.15 18.86
CA LEU A 218 -10.95 12.02 18.71
C LEU A 218 -11.59 13.33 18.32
N SER A 219 -12.51 13.26 17.36
CA SER A 219 -13.43 14.35 17.11
C SER A 219 -14.52 14.44 18.17
N VAL A 220 -15.29 15.54 18.12
CA VAL A 220 -16.41 15.75 19.04
C VAL A 220 -17.49 14.68 18.85
N ASN A 221 -17.74 14.27 17.62
CA ASN A 221 -18.71 13.22 17.31
C ASN A 221 -18.22 11.86 17.82
N GLU A 222 -16.97 11.50 17.53
CA GLU A 222 -16.36 10.24 18.01
C GLU A 222 -16.33 10.16 19.53
N LEU A 223 -15.95 11.24 20.21
CA LEU A 223 -15.97 11.33 21.67
C LEU A 223 -17.40 11.12 22.23
N SER A 224 -18.41 11.68 21.57
CA SER A 224 -19.80 11.50 21.96
C SER A 224 -20.25 10.05 21.78
N GLN A 225 -19.82 9.38 20.71
CA GLN A 225 -20.07 7.96 20.46
C GLN A 225 -19.35 7.06 21.48
N VAL A 226 -18.10 7.36 21.82
CA VAL A 226 -17.36 6.66 22.89
C VAL A 226 -18.14 6.75 24.20
N ARG A 227 -18.54 7.95 24.62
CA ARG A 227 -19.33 8.16 25.85
C ARG A 227 -20.66 7.42 25.83
N ALA A 228 -21.38 7.47 24.71
CA ALA A 228 -22.66 6.77 24.55
C ALA A 228 -22.50 5.25 24.61
N ARG A 229 -21.43 4.70 24.02
CA ARG A 229 -21.11 3.27 24.09
C ARG A 229 -20.72 2.85 25.50
N LEU A 230 -19.86 3.60 26.19
CA LEU A 230 -19.49 3.32 27.58
C LEU A 230 -20.72 3.28 28.50
N ALA A 231 -21.64 4.25 28.37
CA ALA A 231 -22.84 4.31 29.20
C ALA A 231 -23.80 3.11 28.96
N ARG A 232 -23.76 2.49 27.78
CA ARG A 232 -24.60 1.33 27.43
C ARG A 232 -23.91 0.00 27.74
N GLU A 233 -22.61 -0.06 27.53
CA GLU A 233 -21.84 -1.30 27.48
C GLU A 233 -21.06 -1.59 28.77
N GLU A 234 -21.04 -0.72 29.79
CA GLU A 234 -20.29 -0.98 31.03
C GLU A 234 -20.63 -2.35 31.66
N ALA A 235 -21.93 -2.68 31.73
CA ALA A 235 -22.40 -3.98 32.18
C ALA A 235 -22.20 -5.11 31.13
N GLY A 236 -22.12 -4.77 29.85
CA GLY A 236 -21.84 -5.71 28.74
C GLY A 236 -20.38 -6.14 28.72
N LEU A 237 -19.46 -5.18 28.74
CA LEU A 237 -18.01 -5.35 28.81
C LEU A 237 -17.62 -6.22 30.00
N ARG A 238 -18.15 -5.93 31.20
CA ARG A 238 -17.85 -6.75 32.38
C ARG A 238 -18.28 -8.20 32.20
N ARG A 239 -19.43 -8.45 31.55
CA ARG A 239 -19.92 -9.81 31.27
C ARG A 239 -19.04 -10.53 30.25
N GLU A 240 -18.64 -9.85 29.17
CA GLU A 240 -17.77 -10.45 28.15
C GLU A 240 -16.35 -10.68 28.67
N LEU A 241 -15.78 -9.77 29.47
CA LEU A 241 -14.49 -9.99 30.13
C LEU A 241 -14.55 -11.20 31.08
N LEU A 242 -15.63 -11.33 31.87
CA LEU A 242 -15.84 -12.52 32.71
C LEU A 242 -15.99 -13.80 31.88
N ARG A 243 -16.64 -13.73 30.71
CA ARG A 243 -16.79 -14.85 29.79
C ARG A 243 -15.44 -15.27 29.20
N ALA A 244 -14.68 -14.31 28.66
CA ALA A 244 -13.34 -14.53 28.11
C ALA A 244 -12.40 -15.10 29.18
N ALA A 245 -12.41 -14.54 30.40
CA ALA A 245 -11.61 -15.06 31.52
C ALA A 245 -11.97 -16.52 31.88
N ARG A 246 -13.27 -16.88 31.86
CA ARG A 246 -13.71 -18.26 32.10
C ARG A 246 -13.28 -19.20 30.98
N LEU A 247 -13.36 -18.76 29.72
CA LEU A 247 -12.92 -19.56 28.57
C LEU A 247 -11.41 -19.79 28.61
N TYR A 248 -10.64 -18.72 28.78
CA TYR A 248 -9.19 -18.79 28.93
C TYR A 248 -8.78 -19.66 30.13
N GLY A 249 -9.42 -19.50 31.28
CA GLY A 249 -9.17 -20.33 32.46
C GLY A 249 -9.49 -21.81 32.23
N ARG A 250 -10.50 -22.14 31.42
CA ARG A 250 -10.78 -23.53 31.00
C ARG A 250 -9.71 -24.05 30.07
N GLU A 251 -9.32 -23.29 29.05
CA GLU A 251 -8.30 -23.69 28.08
C GLU A 251 -6.94 -23.92 28.77
N VAL A 252 -6.49 -22.97 29.60
CA VAL A 252 -5.24 -23.08 30.35
C VAL A 252 -5.31 -24.18 31.42
N GLY A 253 -6.45 -24.32 32.10
CA GLY A 253 -6.68 -25.39 33.07
C GLY A 253 -6.71 -26.78 32.43
N GLN A 254 -7.18 -26.89 31.19
CA GLN A 254 -7.16 -28.14 30.41
C GLN A 254 -5.77 -28.43 29.81
N GLN A 255 -4.93 -27.41 29.62
CA GLN A 255 -3.51 -27.58 29.24
C GLN A 255 -2.61 -27.97 30.43
N LYS A 256 -3.14 -28.00 31.66
CA LYS A 256 -2.50 -28.59 32.84
C LYS A 256 -3.37 -29.67 33.49
N LEU A 257 -3.35 -30.83 32.85
CA LEU A 257 -3.16 -32.16 33.46
C LEU A 257 -2.40 -33.04 32.46
#